data_AF-A0A363CWQ7-F1
#
_entry.id   AF-A0A363CWQ7-F1
#
_cell.length_a   1.000
_cell.length_b   1.000
_cell.length_c   1.000
_cell.angle_alpha   90.00
_cell.angle_beta   90.00
_cell.angle_gamma   90.00
#
_symmetry.space_group_name_H-M   'P 1'
#
loop_
_entity.id
_entity.type
_entity.pdbx_description
1 polymer ?
#
loop_
_entity_poly.entity_id
_entity_poly.type
_entity_poly.pdbx_seq_one_letter_code
_entity_poly.pdbx_strand_id
1 'polypeptide(L)' 'MLELNKTYIHYKNNKPYTTINFCKVQENDIWTEAIIYKPNDCEELFIRTCKEFELKFTKEEVTKK' A
#
# COMPACT_ATOMS: atom_id res chain seq x y z
N MET A 1 -0.10 4.44 10.30
CA MET A 1 1.33 4.49 9.95
C MET A 1 1.65 3.25 9.15
N LEU A 2 1.91 3.45 7.87
CA LEU A 2 2.28 2.37 6.96
C LEU A 2 3.68 1.85 7.29
N GLU A 3 3.87 0.56 7.08
CA GLU A 3 5.15 -0.13 7.27
C GLU A 3 5.57 -0.75 5.95
N LEU A 4 6.87 -0.77 5.67
CA LEU A 4 7.41 -1.45 4.50
C LEU A 4 7.49 -2.96 4.73
N ASN A 5 7.45 -3.72 3.63
CA ASN A 5 7.51 -5.18 3.63
C ASN A 5 6.42 -5.82 4.50
N LYS A 6 5.24 -5.18 4.54
CA LYS A 6 4.05 -5.70 5.23
C LYS A 6 2.94 -5.95 4.23
N THR A 7 2.19 -7.01 4.50
CA THR A 7 0.98 -7.34 3.74
C THR A 7 -0.20 -6.52 4.25
N TYR A 8 -0.92 -5.96 3.30
CA TYR A 8 -2.20 -5.30 3.52
C TYR A 8 -3.26 -5.89 2.58
N ILE A 9 -4.50 -5.95 3.06
CA ILE A 9 -5.64 -6.50 2.32
C ILE A 9 -6.46 -5.36 1.76
N HIS A 10 -6.70 -5.36 0.45
CA HIS A 10 -7.52 -4.34 -0.19
C HIS A 10 -9.02 -4.57 0.05
N TYR A 11 -9.73 -3.54 0.49
CA TYR A 11 -11.12 -3.63 0.99
C TYR A 11 -12.13 -4.20 0.00
N LYS A 12 -11.93 -3.98 -1.32
CA LYS A 12 -12.93 -4.33 -2.34
C LYS A 12 -12.78 -5.74 -2.89
N ASN A 13 -11.54 -6.20 -3.05
CA ASN A 13 -11.26 -7.48 -3.71
C ASN A 13 -10.65 -8.51 -2.75
N ASN A 14 -10.41 -8.13 -1.49
CA ASN A 14 -9.81 -8.97 -0.44
C ASN A 14 -8.48 -9.63 -0.85
N LYS A 15 -7.78 -9.05 -1.83
CA LYS A 15 -6.47 -9.54 -2.25
C LYS A 15 -5.35 -8.96 -1.37
N PRO A 16 -4.28 -9.73 -1.12
CA PRO A 16 -3.12 -9.24 -0.39
C PRO A 16 -2.15 -8.48 -1.29
N TYR A 17 -1.60 -7.41 -0.76
CA TYR A 17 -0.59 -6.56 -1.40
C TYR A 17 0.52 -6.25 -0.41
N THR A 18 1.77 -6.25 -0.88
CA THR A 18 2.94 -5.96 -0.07
C THR A 18 3.47 -4.57 -0.38
N THR A 19 3.70 -3.78 0.66
CA THR A 19 4.34 -2.46 0.56
C THR A 19 5.84 -2.59 0.31
N ILE A 20 6.38 -1.79 -0.62
CA ILE A 20 7.76 -1.92 -1.10
C ILE A 20 8.61 -0.72 -0.67
N ASN A 21 8.17 0.50 -0.96
CA ASN A 21 8.93 1.70 -0.62
C ASN A 21 8.02 2.93 -0.45
N PHE A 22 8.50 3.93 0.27
CA PHE A 22 7.90 5.26 0.30
C PHE A 22 8.47 6.12 -0.84
N CYS A 23 7.65 7.04 -1.32
CA CYS A 23 8.01 7.97 -2.38
C CYS A 23 7.13 9.22 -2.30
N LYS A 24 7.36 10.16 -3.22
CA LYS A 24 6.51 11.33 -3.41
C LYS A 24 5.96 11.34 -4.82
N VAL A 25 4.69 11.69 -4.96
CA VAL A 25 4.03 11.98 -6.24
C VAL A 25 3.70 13.45 -6.30
N GLN A 26 3.78 14.05 -7.50
CA GLN A 26 3.35 15.42 -7.70
C GLN A 26 1.92 15.41 -8.21
N GLU A 27 1.00 15.96 -7.42
CA GLU A 27 -0.41 16.14 -7.80
C GLU A 27 -0.73 17.64 -7.73
N ASN A 28 -1.17 18.23 -8.85
CA ASN A 28 -1.49 19.67 -8.94
C ASN A 28 -0.36 20.57 -8.40
N ASP A 29 0.89 20.30 -8.84
CA ASP A 29 2.10 21.00 -8.42
C ASP A 29 2.47 20.87 -6.93
N ILE A 30 1.83 19.96 -6.19
CA ILE A 30 2.11 19.70 -4.77
C ILE A 30 2.71 18.29 -4.61
N TRP A 31 3.86 18.21 -3.94
CA TRP A 31 4.47 16.93 -3.57
C TRP A 31 3.73 16.29 -2.40
N THR A 32 3.16 15.11 -2.66
CA THR A 32 2.38 14.34 -1.68
C THR A 32 3.05 13.00 -1.39
N GLU A 33 3.07 12.61 -0.12
CA GLU A 33 3.60 11.31 0.32
C GLU A 33 2.80 10.14 -0.27
N ALA A 34 3.51 9.17 -0.80
CA ALA A 34 2.96 8.01 -1.48
C ALA A 34 3.72 6.73 -1.13
N ILE A 35 3.08 5.60 -1.44
CA ILE A 35 3.62 4.27 -1.21
C ILE A 35 3.59 3.46 -2.50
N ILE A 36 4.71 2.80 -2.78
CA ILE A 36 4.83 1.80 -3.83
C ILE A 36 4.48 0.45 -3.21
N TYR A 37 3.61 -0.31 -3.86
CA TYR A 37 3.17 -1.62 -3.40
C TYR A 37 2.96 -2.56 -4.59
N LYS A 38 2.94 -3.87 -4.34
CA LYS A 38 2.64 -4.88 -5.37
C LYS A 38 1.64 -5.93 -4.88
N PRO A 39 0.85 -6.55 -5.77
CA PRO A 39 0.13 -7.77 -5.47
C PRO A 39 1.10 -8.88 -5.09
N ASN A 40 0.66 -9.84 -4.29
CA ASN A 40 1.51 -10.98 -3.94
C ASN A 40 1.57 -12.06 -5.05
N ASP A 41 0.73 -11.95 -6.08
CA ASP A 41 0.62 -12.90 -7.20
C ASP A 41 1.37 -12.45 -8.48
N CYS A 42 1.96 -11.25 -8.51
CA CYS A 42 2.75 -10.76 -9.65
C CYS A 42 3.81 -9.73 -9.25
N GLU A 43 4.63 -9.28 -10.21
CA GLU A 43 5.71 -8.31 -10.02
C GLU A 43 5.33 -6.87 -10.43
N GLU A 44 4.06 -6.62 -10.75
CA GLU A 44 3.60 -5.28 -11.10
C GLU A 44 3.65 -4.33 -9.90
N LEU A 45 4.21 -3.14 -10.11
CA LEU A 45 4.30 -2.09 -9.11
C LEU A 45 3.17 -1.07 -9.30
N PHE A 46 2.50 -0.76 -8.20
CA PHE A 46 1.44 0.24 -8.12
C PHE A 46 1.83 1.33 -7.14
N ILE A 47 1.21 2.50 -7.31
CA ILE A 47 1.42 3.65 -6.45
C ILE A 47 0.08 4.24 -6.01
N ARG A 48 0.01 4.64 -4.75
CA ARG A 48 -1.08 5.45 -4.18
C ARG A 48 -0.50 6.45 -3.20
N THR A 49 -1.20 7.56 -2.99
CA THR A 49 -0.89 8.43 -1.85
C THR A 49 -1.06 7.64 -0.55
N CYS A 50 -0.24 7.94 0.47
CA CYS A 50 -0.31 7.24 1.75
C CYS A 50 -1.72 7.32 2.36
N LYS A 51 -2.36 8.48 2.24
CA LYS A 51 -3.74 8.70 2.70
C LYS A 51 -4.74 7.80 2.00
N GLU A 52 -4.65 7.67 0.66
CA GLU A 52 -5.56 6.81 -0.08
C GLU A 52 -5.31 5.32 0.23
N PHE A 53 -4.04 4.94 0.42
CA PHE A 53 -3.70 3.57 0.78
C PHE A 53 -4.25 3.20 2.16
N GLU A 54 -4.07 4.03 3.19
CA GLU A 54 -4.62 3.78 4.53
C GLU A 54 -6.16 3.68 4.55
N LEU A 55 -6.86 4.35 3.63
CA LEU A 55 -8.32 4.26 3.50
C LEU A 55 -8.82 2.98 2.83
N LYS A 56 -8.01 2.38 1.96
CA LYS A 56 -8.43 1.25 1.10
C LYS A 56 -7.83 -0.09 1.51
N PHE A 57 -6.88 -0.08 2.44
CA PHE A 57 -6.12 -1.26 2.80
C PHE A 57 -6.07 -1.45 4.31
N THR A 58 -6.36 -2.67 4.76
CA THR A 58 -6.28 -3.05 6.18
C THR A 58 -5.01 -3.88 6.40
N LYS A 59 -4.25 -3.56 7.45
CA LYS A 59 -3.07 -4.35 7.81
C LYS A 59 -3.52 -5.75 8.22
N GLU A 60 -2.90 -6.78 7.65
CA GLU A 60 -3.15 -8.14 8.09
C GLU A 60 -2.47 -8.33 9.46
N GLU A 61 -3.27 -8.39 10.53
CA GLU A 61 -2.73 -8.76 11.84
C GLU A 61 -2.42 -10.25 11.83
N VAL A 62 -1.13 -10.58 11.87
CA VAL A 62 -0.69 -11.96 12.07
C VAL A 62 -1.12 -12.37 13.48
N THR A 63 -2.32 -12.95 13.60
CA THR A 63 -2.72 -13.64 14.82
C THR A 63 -1.84 -14.88 14.89
N LYS A 64 -0.77 -14.83 15.69
CA LYS A 64 0.01 -16.02 16.04
C LYS A 64 -0.94 -17.01 16.71
N LYS A 65 -1.31 -18.07 16.00
CA LYS A 65 -1.93 -19.27 16.58
C LYS A 65 -0.84 -20.20 17.10
#